data_AF-A0A940N2S7-F1
#
_entry.id   AF-A0A940N2S7-F1
#
_cell.length_a   1.000
_cell.length_b   1.000
_cell.length_c   1.000
_cell.angle_alpha   90.00
_cell.angle_beta   90.00
_cell.angle_gamma   90.00
#
_symmetry.space_group_name_H-M   'P 1'
#
loop_
_entity.id
_entity.type
_entity.pdbx_description
1 polymer ?
#
loop_
_entity_poly.entity_id
_entity_poly.type
_entity_poly.pdbx_seq_one_letter_code
_entity_poly.pdbx_strand_id
1 'polypeptide(L)'
;MSGALAPRLVLVTRETEYEGLLARHATRGQADAFLRRRSQSLEGLDAQREHVTALLAEIRAAVPKGWRIAAVRRAELDRFLFGPEDVVVAVGQDGLVANVAKYLSGQPVIGVNADPARNAGVLVPHTAAAAAAMLPAAAAGTLRTERRTMIRAELDDGQVLLALNEVFVGHASHQSARYSLSHGGRQEAQSSSGLIVASGTGATGWALSIGRATGVTVDLRPDEPAAMFLVREPWPSRATGTGLVSGRLEGEDSLLIVSRMNEGGVVFADGMEGDRLDFAWGRTLRVSVARQHLHFVPGGNPLPEPQRSVPTRRPSPASGRSPERRETRRNTPPTSPAGPAGAVRPAQRVRSAASPRRRRWGRIAVALLILALLPYACALLISPPSDTPAALAPWPAAQPDPAGKIRQ
;
A
#
# COMPACT_ATOMS: atom_id res chain seq x y z
N MET A 1 9.50 45.46 -4.32
CA MET A 1 8.58 44.41 -4.79
C MET A 1 9.38 43.48 -5.68
N SER A 2 9.73 42.29 -5.18
CA SER A 2 10.47 41.30 -5.98
C SER A 2 9.59 40.93 -7.17
N GLY A 3 10.06 41.15 -8.40
CA GLY A 3 9.29 40.83 -9.60
C GLY A 3 8.96 39.34 -9.59
N ALA A 4 7.69 39.00 -9.39
CA ALA A 4 7.26 37.60 -9.39
C ALA A 4 7.62 37.00 -10.75
N LEU A 5 8.45 35.97 -10.74
CA LEU A 5 8.81 35.22 -11.94
C LEU A 5 7.51 34.72 -12.60
N ALA A 6 7.49 34.72 -13.93
CA ALA A 6 6.36 34.16 -14.66
C ALA A 6 6.14 32.70 -14.22
N PRO A 7 4.89 32.29 -13.94
CA PRO A 7 4.59 30.93 -13.49
C PRO A 7 5.14 29.88 -14.46
N ARG A 8 5.47 28.71 -13.91
CA ARG A 8 5.97 27.58 -14.68
C ARG A 8 5.07 26.38 -14.45
N LEU A 9 4.54 25.81 -15.54
CA LEU A 9 3.91 24.51 -15.49
C LEU A 9 4.99 23.44 -15.42
N VAL A 10 4.93 22.56 -14.41
CA VAL A 10 5.76 21.36 -14.33
C VAL A 10 4.89 20.13 -14.58
N LEU A 11 5.08 19.51 -15.74
CA LEU A 11 4.43 18.26 -16.14
C LEU A 11 5.24 17.08 -15.61
N VAL A 12 4.65 16.30 -14.71
CA VAL A 12 5.26 15.11 -14.13
C VAL A 12 4.65 13.87 -14.75
N THR A 13 5.47 12.98 -15.27
CA THR A 13 5.02 11.71 -15.88
C THR A 13 5.86 10.54 -15.37
N ARG A 14 5.42 9.33 -15.70
CA ARG A 14 6.24 8.12 -15.55
C ARG A 14 6.55 7.56 -16.93
N GLU A 15 7.65 6.82 -17.01
CA GLU A 15 7.89 5.93 -18.15
C GLU A 15 6.70 4.99 -18.33
N THR A 16 6.24 4.88 -19.57
CA THR A 16 5.18 3.95 -19.97
C THR A 16 5.73 2.53 -20.09
N GLU A 17 4.89 1.51 -19.94
CA GLU A 17 5.31 0.12 -20.14
C GLU A 17 5.88 -0.11 -21.54
N TYR A 18 5.34 0.59 -22.55
CA TYR A 18 5.86 0.59 -23.91
C TYR A 18 7.32 1.07 -23.96
N GLU A 19 7.62 2.22 -23.38
CA GLU A 19 8.98 2.77 -23.34
C GLU A 19 9.94 1.84 -22.58
N GLY A 20 9.50 1.27 -21.46
CA GLY A 20 10.30 0.32 -20.70
C GLY A 20 10.63 -0.97 -21.47
N LEU A 21 9.70 -1.46 -22.30
CA LEU A 21 9.96 -2.60 -23.19
C LEU A 21 10.95 -2.24 -24.30
N LEU A 22 10.84 -1.04 -24.88
CA LEU A 22 11.80 -0.58 -25.88
C LEU A 22 13.20 -0.40 -25.29
N ALA A 23 13.31 0.12 -24.07
CA ALA A 23 14.60 0.27 -23.39
C ALA A 23 15.32 -1.07 -23.21
N ARG A 24 14.59 -2.19 -23.03
CA ARG A 24 15.16 -3.54 -22.87
C ARG A 24 15.42 -4.26 -24.19
N HIS A 25 14.60 -3.99 -25.22
CA HIS A 25 14.63 -4.74 -26.48
C HIS A 25 15.13 -3.91 -27.67
N ALA A 26 15.60 -2.68 -27.44
CA ALA A 26 16.13 -1.71 -28.40
C ALA A 26 15.17 -1.20 -29.49
N THR A 27 14.36 -2.08 -30.10
CA THR A 27 13.44 -1.72 -31.18
C THR A 27 12.03 -2.25 -30.96
N ARG A 28 11.04 -1.58 -31.60
CA ARG A 28 9.63 -2.02 -31.59
C ARG A 28 9.46 -3.44 -32.12
N GLY A 29 10.14 -3.79 -33.22
CA GLY A 29 10.04 -5.12 -33.82
C GLY A 29 10.55 -6.22 -32.89
N GLN A 30 11.65 -5.97 -32.17
CA GLN A 30 12.20 -6.92 -31.21
C GLN A 30 11.31 -7.08 -29.97
N ALA A 31 10.73 -5.99 -29.46
CA ALA A 31 9.77 -6.03 -28.36
C ALA A 31 8.50 -6.82 -28.74
N ASP A 32 7.94 -6.57 -29.93
CA ASP A 32 6.76 -7.27 -30.42
C ASP A 32 7.04 -8.78 -30.62
N ALA A 33 8.17 -9.14 -31.22
CA ALA A 33 8.59 -10.55 -31.36
C ALA A 33 8.79 -11.23 -30.00
N PHE A 34 9.30 -10.52 -28.99
CA PHE A 34 9.46 -11.04 -27.63
C PHE A 34 8.10 -11.36 -26.97
N LEU A 35 7.11 -10.48 -27.13
CA LEU A 35 5.77 -10.64 -26.57
C LEU A 35 4.96 -11.73 -27.30
N ARG A 36 5.04 -11.79 -28.64
CA ARG A 36 4.30 -12.79 -29.44
C ARG A 36 4.65 -14.23 -29.08
N ARG A 37 5.92 -14.51 -28.75
CA ARG A 37 6.35 -15.84 -28.27
C ARG A 37 5.68 -16.26 -26.95
N ARG A 38 4.98 -15.35 -26.27
CA ARG A 38 4.25 -15.56 -25.01
C ARG A 38 2.75 -15.28 -25.16
N SER A 39 2.25 -15.22 -26.39
CA SER A 39 0.85 -14.91 -26.69
C SER A 39 0.41 -13.53 -26.15
N GLN A 40 1.32 -12.55 -26.16
CA GLN A 40 1.07 -11.16 -25.78
C GLN A 40 1.25 -10.21 -26.97
N SER A 41 0.70 -9.00 -26.89
CA SER A 41 0.72 -7.98 -27.96
C SER A 41 1.19 -6.62 -27.45
N LEU A 42 1.89 -5.87 -28.31
CA LEU A 42 2.36 -4.51 -28.04
C LEU A 42 1.27 -3.44 -28.28
N GLU A 43 0.21 -3.77 -29.01
CA GLU A 43 -0.80 -2.80 -29.48
C GLU A 43 -1.46 -2.02 -28.34
N GLY A 44 -1.86 -2.71 -27.26
CA GLY A 44 -2.47 -2.05 -26.11
C GLY A 44 -1.52 -1.08 -25.39
N LEU A 45 -0.23 -1.42 -25.32
CA LEU A 45 0.79 -0.57 -24.69
C LEU A 45 1.08 0.66 -25.54
N ASP A 46 1.04 0.51 -26.86
CA ASP A 46 1.22 1.60 -27.80
C ASP A 46 0.05 2.59 -27.75
N ALA A 47 -1.19 2.07 -27.78
CA ALA A 47 -2.39 2.89 -27.64
C ALA A 47 -2.41 3.67 -26.32
N GLN A 48 -1.96 3.04 -25.22
CA GLN A 48 -1.83 3.72 -23.92
C GLN A 48 -0.79 4.85 -23.97
N ARG A 49 0.36 4.64 -24.63
CA ARG A 49 1.40 5.67 -24.81
C ARG A 49 0.88 6.84 -25.66
N GLU A 50 0.19 6.56 -26.74
CA GLU A 50 -0.43 7.59 -27.59
C GLU A 50 -1.47 8.40 -26.81
N HIS A 51 -2.30 7.74 -26.01
CA HIS A 51 -3.26 8.39 -25.15
C HIS A 51 -2.59 9.34 -24.15
N VAL A 52 -1.55 8.88 -23.43
CA VAL A 52 -0.78 9.74 -22.52
C VAL A 52 -0.16 10.94 -23.25
N THR A 53 0.36 10.71 -24.46
CA THR A 53 0.95 11.77 -25.28
C THR A 53 -0.10 12.83 -25.66
N ALA A 54 -1.30 12.41 -26.01
CA ALA A 54 -2.42 13.30 -26.32
C ALA A 54 -2.85 14.12 -25.09
N LEU A 55 -2.98 13.50 -23.92
CA LEU A 55 -3.30 14.21 -22.67
C LEU A 55 -2.27 15.30 -22.36
N LEU A 56 -0.98 15.00 -22.52
CA LEU A 56 0.09 15.97 -22.32
C LEU A 56 0.05 17.11 -23.33
N ALA A 57 -0.27 16.82 -24.59
CA ALA A 57 -0.41 17.84 -25.62
C ALA A 57 -1.59 18.78 -25.33
N GLU A 58 -2.73 18.24 -24.88
CA GLU A 58 -3.91 19.01 -24.47
C GLU A 58 -3.59 19.96 -23.32
N ILE A 59 -2.93 19.48 -22.26
CA ILE A 59 -2.55 20.32 -21.11
C ILE A 59 -1.55 21.41 -21.53
N ARG A 60 -0.56 21.06 -22.36
CA ARG A 60 0.42 22.04 -22.88
C ARG A 60 -0.23 23.14 -23.71
N ALA A 61 -1.22 22.80 -24.53
CA ALA A 61 -1.93 23.76 -25.36
C ALA A 61 -2.76 24.77 -24.54
N ALA A 62 -3.18 24.38 -23.33
CA ALA A 62 -3.94 25.24 -22.43
C ALA A 62 -3.09 26.17 -21.55
N VAL A 63 -1.76 26.07 -21.62
CA VAL A 63 -0.86 26.89 -20.80
C VAL A 63 -0.99 28.36 -21.19
N PRO A 64 -1.24 29.28 -20.24
CA PRO A 64 -1.35 30.70 -20.55
C PRO A 64 -0.08 31.28 -21.17
N LYS A 65 -0.24 32.29 -22.04
CA LYS A 65 0.90 32.97 -22.68
C LYS A 65 1.86 33.54 -21.63
N GLY A 66 3.16 33.38 -21.88
CA GLY A 66 4.23 33.88 -21.00
C GLY A 66 4.65 32.91 -19.89
N TRP A 67 3.94 31.80 -19.70
CA TRP A 67 4.40 30.75 -18.79
C TRP A 67 5.53 29.94 -19.39
N ARG A 68 6.39 29.43 -18.52
CA ARG A 68 7.38 28.41 -18.86
C ARG A 68 6.75 27.02 -18.70
N ILE A 69 7.25 26.05 -19.47
CA ILE A 69 6.84 24.64 -19.33
C ILE A 69 8.10 23.82 -19.09
N ALA A 70 8.07 22.99 -18.04
CA ALA A 70 9.05 21.94 -17.80
C ALA A 70 8.34 20.57 -17.81
N ALA A 71 9.05 19.55 -18.26
CA ALA A 71 8.60 18.16 -18.17
C ALA A 71 9.66 17.38 -17.39
N VAL A 72 9.21 16.55 -16.44
CA VAL A 72 10.07 15.74 -15.58
C VAL A 72 9.51 14.33 -15.49
N ARG A 73 10.38 13.34 -15.63
CA ARG A 73 10.01 11.93 -15.42
C ARG A 73 10.17 11.58 -13.95
N ARG A 74 9.40 10.59 -13.47
CA ARG A 74 9.50 10.04 -12.10
C ARG A 74 10.95 9.75 -11.69
N ALA A 75 11.76 9.19 -12.59
CA ALA A 75 13.15 8.81 -12.33
C ALA A 75 14.12 10.01 -12.18
N GLU A 76 13.65 11.23 -12.44
CA GLU A 76 14.43 12.47 -12.40
C GLU A 76 13.93 13.41 -11.30
N LEU A 77 12.93 13.01 -10.51
CA LEU A 77 12.36 13.87 -9.48
C LEU A 77 13.36 14.24 -8.38
N ASP A 78 14.28 13.33 -8.07
CA ASP A 78 15.31 13.49 -7.04
C ASP A 78 16.32 14.61 -7.33
N ARG A 79 16.52 14.94 -8.61
CA ARG A 79 17.43 15.98 -9.07
C ARG A 79 16.72 17.22 -9.64
N PHE A 80 15.39 17.19 -9.70
CA PHE A 80 14.61 18.28 -10.28
C PHE A 80 14.37 19.39 -9.24
N LEU A 81 14.65 20.63 -9.62
CA LEU A 81 14.46 21.79 -8.75
C LEU A 81 13.10 22.46 -9.02
N PHE A 82 12.20 22.33 -8.05
CA PHE A 82 10.91 23.02 -8.03
C PHE A 82 11.06 24.46 -7.53
N GLY A 83 10.49 25.40 -8.28
CA GLY A 83 10.40 26.82 -7.91
C GLY A 83 9.11 27.10 -7.13
N PRO A 84 9.08 28.16 -6.30
CA PRO A 84 7.87 28.55 -5.56
C PRO A 84 6.69 28.95 -6.49
N GLU A 85 6.96 29.34 -7.72
CA GLU A 85 5.98 29.71 -8.75
C GLU A 85 5.45 28.52 -9.57
N ASP A 86 5.93 27.30 -9.29
CA ASP A 86 5.56 26.12 -10.06
C ASP A 86 4.11 25.70 -9.79
N VAL A 87 3.38 25.41 -10.86
CA VAL A 87 2.12 24.68 -10.83
C VAL A 87 2.41 23.26 -11.32
N VAL A 88 2.14 22.26 -10.50
CA VAL A 88 2.50 20.87 -10.78
C VAL A 88 1.30 20.12 -11.31
N VAL A 89 1.45 19.48 -12.46
CA VAL A 89 0.44 18.57 -13.02
C VAL A 89 1.06 17.19 -13.18
N ALA A 90 0.59 16.23 -12.40
CA ALA A 90 1.03 14.84 -12.45
C ALA A 90 0.07 14.02 -13.31
N VAL A 91 0.55 13.50 -14.44
CA VAL A 91 -0.26 12.71 -15.38
C VAL A 91 0.12 11.24 -15.26
N GLY A 92 -0.78 10.42 -14.72
CA GLY A 92 -0.50 9.00 -14.49
C GLY A 92 -1.42 8.37 -13.45
N GLN A 93 -0.80 7.59 -12.55
CA GLN A 93 -1.46 6.88 -11.44
C GLN A 93 -1.29 7.64 -10.13
N ASP A 94 -2.09 7.29 -9.13
CA ASP A 94 -2.07 7.91 -7.78
C ASP A 94 -0.66 8.01 -7.17
N GLY A 95 0.14 6.94 -7.28
CA GLY A 95 1.50 6.91 -6.73
C GLY A 95 2.44 8.00 -7.29
N LEU A 96 2.18 8.52 -8.49
CA LEU A 96 2.99 9.60 -9.06
C LEU A 96 2.81 10.92 -8.28
N VAL A 97 1.61 11.18 -7.76
CA VAL A 97 1.34 12.36 -6.92
C VAL A 97 2.08 12.25 -5.59
N ALA A 98 2.09 11.06 -4.97
CA ALA A 98 2.90 10.82 -3.78
C ALA A 98 4.39 11.02 -4.05
N ASN A 99 4.90 10.49 -5.17
CA ASN A 99 6.30 10.64 -5.54
C ASN A 99 6.73 12.09 -5.74
N VAL A 100 5.90 12.94 -6.34
CA VAL A 100 6.25 14.36 -6.49
C VAL A 100 6.12 15.13 -5.18
N ALA A 101 5.12 14.82 -4.35
CA ALA A 101 4.85 15.54 -3.10
C ALA A 101 6.07 15.64 -2.16
N LYS A 102 6.92 14.61 -2.15
CA LYS A 102 8.19 14.55 -1.42
C LYS A 102 9.12 15.75 -1.65
N TYR A 103 9.06 16.36 -2.84
CA TYR A 103 9.96 17.43 -3.27
C TYR A 103 9.31 18.82 -3.26
N LEU A 104 8.04 18.92 -2.86
CA LEU A 104 7.28 20.16 -2.92
C LEU A 104 7.23 20.86 -1.57
N SER A 105 7.09 22.18 -1.63
CA SER A 105 7.03 23.10 -0.51
C SER A 105 5.92 24.15 -0.73
N GLY A 106 4.71 23.67 -1.00
CA GLY A 106 3.50 24.49 -1.09
C GLY A 106 2.96 24.73 -2.52
N GLN A 107 3.64 24.21 -3.55
CA GLN A 107 3.13 24.20 -4.91
C GLN A 107 1.81 23.41 -5.00
N PRO A 108 0.79 23.91 -5.71
CA PRO A 108 -0.44 23.16 -5.96
C PRO A 108 -0.17 21.97 -6.89
N VAL A 109 -0.76 20.81 -6.56
CA VAL A 109 -0.65 19.60 -7.36
C VAL A 109 -2.01 19.17 -7.91
N ILE A 110 -2.10 19.14 -9.23
CA ILE A 110 -3.25 18.65 -9.99
C ILE A 110 -2.91 17.25 -10.52
N GLY A 111 -3.62 16.23 -10.04
CA GLY A 111 -3.45 14.87 -10.54
C GLY A 111 -4.41 14.54 -11.68
N VAL A 112 -3.89 14.08 -12.82
CA VAL A 112 -4.66 13.70 -14.01
C VAL A 112 -4.60 12.19 -14.22
N ASN A 113 -5.76 11.55 -14.28
CA ASN A 113 -5.85 10.11 -14.49
C ASN A 113 -5.56 9.77 -15.95
N ALA A 114 -4.46 9.07 -16.19
CA ALA A 114 -4.11 8.62 -17.53
C ALA A 114 -4.86 7.34 -17.98
N ASP A 115 -5.50 6.63 -17.05
CA ASP A 115 -6.27 5.41 -17.36
C ASP A 115 -7.41 5.23 -16.34
N PRO A 116 -8.54 5.93 -16.51
CA PRO A 116 -9.69 5.84 -15.60
C PRO A 116 -10.35 4.47 -15.53
N ALA A 117 -10.13 3.61 -16.52
CA ALA A 117 -10.68 2.26 -16.52
C ALA A 117 -9.92 1.33 -15.55
N ARG A 118 -8.64 1.63 -15.27
CA ARG A 118 -7.78 0.82 -14.39
C ARG A 118 -7.52 1.46 -13.04
N ASN A 119 -7.44 2.79 -12.98
CA ASN A 119 -7.02 3.50 -11.78
C ASN A 119 -8.23 4.10 -11.06
N ALA A 120 -8.37 3.82 -9.77
CA ALA A 120 -9.41 4.40 -8.92
C ALA A 120 -9.35 5.95 -8.88
N GLY A 121 -8.15 6.54 -9.03
CA GLY A 121 -7.98 7.98 -9.21
C GLY A 121 -8.21 8.80 -7.95
N VAL A 122 -7.74 8.31 -6.79
CA VAL A 122 -7.90 8.99 -5.50
C VAL A 122 -7.09 10.30 -5.45
N LEU A 123 -5.84 10.25 -5.93
CA LEU A 123 -4.92 11.37 -6.05
C LEU A 123 -4.82 11.90 -7.47
N VAL A 124 -5.32 11.17 -8.47
CA VAL A 124 -5.44 11.66 -9.85
C VAL A 124 -6.91 11.82 -10.28
N PRO A 125 -7.71 12.69 -9.65
CA PRO A 125 -9.16 12.71 -9.87
C PRO A 125 -9.59 13.47 -11.14
N HIS A 126 -8.67 14.14 -11.84
CA HIS A 126 -9.00 15.06 -12.92
C HIS A 126 -8.78 14.47 -14.32
N THR A 127 -9.52 14.98 -15.29
CA THR A 127 -9.23 14.82 -16.71
C THR A 127 -8.20 15.86 -17.17
N ALA A 128 -7.60 15.66 -18.35
CA ALA A 128 -6.70 16.67 -18.95
C ALA A 128 -7.42 18.00 -19.18
N ALA A 129 -8.65 17.98 -19.72
CA ALA A 129 -9.48 19.17 -19.91
C ALA A 129 -9.74 19.93 -18.60
N ALA A 130 -10.06 19.22 -17.51
CA ALA A 130 -10.28 19.85 -16.21
C ALA A 130 -8.99 20.47 -15.66
N ALA A 131 -7.86 19.76 -15.77
CA ALA A 131 -6.54 20.29 -15.39
C ALA A 131 -6.18 21.56 -16.18
N ALA A 132 -6.38 21.53 -17.50
CA ALA A 132 -6.20 22.67 -18.39
C ALA A 132 -7.01 23.90 -17.95
N ALA A 133 -8.29 23.72 -17.63
CA ALA A 133 -9.16 24.79 -17.17
C ALA A 133 -8.74 25.39 -15.81
N MET A 134 -8.03 24.62 -14.97
CA MET A 134 -7.58 25.07 -13.64
C MET A 134 -6.27 25.88 -13.66
N LEU A 135 -5.48 25.85 -14.76
CA LEU A 135 -4.17 26.51 -14.82
C LEU A 135 -4.22 28.02 -14.52
N PRO A 136 -5.17 28.83 -15.06
CA PRO A 136 -5.23 30.25 -14.74
C PRO A 136 -5.47 30.52 -13.25
N ALA A 137 -6.37 29.75 -12.62
CA ALA A 137 -6.67 29.88 -11.19
C ALA A 137 -5.48 29.42 -10.31
N ALA A 138 -4.73 28.41 -10.76
CA ALA A 138 -3.54 27.95 -10.08
C ALA A 138 -2.47 29.04 -9.97
N ALA A 139 -2.18 29.76 -11.07
CA ALA A 139 -1.22 30.88 -11.01
C ALA A 139 -1.71 32.11 -10.26
N ALA A 140 -3.03 32.35 -10.27
CA ALA A 140 -3.61 33.42 -9.45
C ALA A 140 -3.58 33.09 -7.95
N GLY A 141 -3.22 31.85 -7.57
CA GLY A 141 -3.25 31.39 -6.18
C GLY A 141 -4.68 31.26 -5.62
N THR A 142 -5.69 31.17 -6.50
CA THR A 142 -7.11 31.11 -6.13
C THR A 142 -7.70 29.71 -6.25
N LEU A 143 -6.91 28.74 -6.70
CA LEU A 143 -7.34 27.35 -6.80
C LEU A 143 -7.60 26.77 -5.40
N ARG A 144 -8.75 26.11 -5.23
CA ARG A 144 -9.06 25.40 -3.98
C ARG A 144 -8.09 24.23 -3.81
N THR A 145 -7.39 24.21 -2.69
CA THR A 145 -6.50 23.11 -2.30
C THR A 145 -6.88 22.51 -0.96
N GLU A 146 -6.60 21.22 -0.78
CA GLU A 146 -6.62 20.52 0.50
C GLU A 146 -5.19 20.30 0.96
N ARG A 147 -4.93 20.52 2.26
CA ARG A 147 -3.65 20.16 2.87
C ARG A 147 -3.68 18.70 3.26
N ARG A 148 -2.80 17.89 2.65
CA ARG A 148 -2.62 16.48 3.03
C ARG A 148 -1.42 16.34 3.95
N THR A 149 -1.63 15.63 5.04
CA THR A 149 -0.59 15.38 6.05
C THR A 149 0.53 14.55 5.45
N MET A 150 1.76 14.93 5.78
CA MET A 150 2.97 14.22 5.36
C MET A 150 3.72 13.69 6.59
N ILE A 151 4.63 12.76 6.35
CA ILE A 151 5.52 12.19 7.36
C ILE A 151 6.92 12.73 7.14
N ARG A 152 7.62 13.01 8.24
CA ARG A 152 9.03 13.38 8.24
C ARG A 152 9.84 12.26 8.89
N ALA A 153 10.87 11.81 8.19
CA ALA A 153 11.87 10.88 8.69
C ALA A 153 13.22 11.59 8.69
N GLU A 154 13.86 11.66 9.85
CA GLU A 154 15.09 12.43 10.07
C GLU A 154 16.14 11.57 10.76
N LEU A 155 17.33 11.51 10.18
CA LEU A 155 18.50 10.86 10.77
C LEU A 155 19.22 11.78 11.75
N ASP A 156 20.04 11.18 12.61
CA ASP A 156 20.89 11.85 13.58
C ASP A 156 21.99 12.74 12.96
N ASP A 157 22.30 12.56 11.68
CA ASP A 157 23.19 13.43 10.89
C ASP A 157 22.44 14.59 10.19
N GLY A 158 21.13 14.71 10.39
CA GLY A 158 20.30 15.77 9.84
C GLY A 158 19.76 15.52 8.43
N GLN A 159 20.04 14.36 7.82
CA GLN A 159 19.40 13.97 6.57
C GLN A 159 17.89 13.74 6.77
N VAL A 160 17.06 14.17 5.81
CA VAL A 160 15.60 14.16 5.93
C VAL A 160 14.96 13.55 4.69
N LEU A 161 13.93 12.74 4.91
CA LEU A 161 12.94 12.38 3.90
C LEU A 161 11.55 12.83 4.31
N LEU A 162 10.76 13.23 3.30
CA LEU A 162 9.32 13.45 3.44
C LEU A 162 8.56 12.34 2.70
N ALA A 163 7.37 12.00 3.19
CA ALA A 163 6.47 11.07 2.52
C ALA A 163 5.03 11.57 2.56
N LEU A 164 4.31 11.42 1.45
CA LEU A 164 2.86 11.61 1.44
C LEU A 164 2.13 10.38 1.95
N ASN A 165 2.50 9.18 1.49
CA ASN A 165 1.83 7.94 1.86
C ASN A 165 2.53 7.31 3.05
N GLU A 166 3.78 6.87 2.86
CA GLU A 166 4.52 6.18 3.91
C GLU A 166 6.04 6.28 3.80
N VAL A 167 6.68 6.16 4.96
CA VAL A 167 8.11 5.90 5.09
C VAL A 167 8.29 4.41 5.41
N PHE A 168 9.08 3.71 4.61
CA PHE A 168 9.56 2.37 4.92
C PHE A 168 10.90 2.44 5.65
N VAL A 169 11.06 1.61 6.67
CA VAL A 169 12.32 1.39 7.40
C VAL A 169 12.60 -0.10 7.45
N GLY A 170 13.72 -0.54 6.90
CA GLY A 170 14.05 -1.96 6.90
C GLY A 170 15.34 -2.28 6.16
N HIS A 171 15.41 -3.48 5.60
CA HIS A 171 16.56 -3.93 4.81
C HIS A 171 16.25 -3.84 3.30
N ALA A 172 17.24 -3.50 2.48
CA ALA A 172 17.10 -3.32 1.01
C ALA A 172 16.83 -4.60 0.22
N SER A 173 16.89 -5.76 0.89
CA SER A 173 16.71 -7.10 0.33
C SER A 173 16.02 -7.97 1.37
N HIS A 174 15.81 -9.24 1.08
CA HIS A 174 15.05 -10.22 1.86
C HIS A 174 15.73 -10.68 3.18
N GLN A 175 16.56 -9.83 3.78
CA GLN A 175 17.15 -10.07 5.12
C GLN A 175 16.27 -9.44 6.21
N SER A 176 16.34 -9.97 7.42
CA SER A 176 15.61 -9.41 8.56
C SER A 176 16.14 -8.03 8.92
N ALA A 177 15.24 -7.05 9.00
CA ALA A 177 15.53 -5.76 9.59
C ALA A 177 15.61 -5.92 11.10
N ARG A 178 16.73 -5.48 11.69
CA ARG A 178 16.97 -5.53 13.14
C ARG A 178 17.13 -4.11 13.66
N TYR A 179 16.40 -3.77 14.70
CA TYR A 179 16.39 -2.41 15.25
C TYR A 179 15.87 -2.40 16.69
N SER A 180 16.15 -1.31 17.41
CA SER A 180 15.43 -0.99 18.64
C SER A 180 14.38 0.06 18.34
N LEU A 181 13.14 -0.21 18.73
CA LEU A 181 11.98 0.65 18.52
C LEU A 181 11.56 1.27 19.84
N SER A 182 11.38 2.60 19.88
CA SER A 182 10.90 3.31 21.07
C SER A 182 9.71 4.20 20.74
N HIS A 183 8.62 4.03 21.49
CA HIS A 183 7.39 4.80 21.35
C HIS A 183 6.55 4.75 22.62
N GLY A 184 5.97 5.89 23.05
CA GLY A 184 5.07 5.94 24.21
C GLY A 184 5.72 5.43 25.50
N GLY A 185 7.00 5.76 25.74
CA GLY A 185 7.76 5.31 26.91
C GLY A 185 8.15 3.82 26.91
N ARG A 186 7.78 3.07 25.87
CA ARG A 186 8.14 1.66 25.70
C ARG A 186 9.32 1.56 24.73
N GLN A 187 10.19 0.59 24.98
CA GLN A 187 11.28 0.22 24.09
C GLN A 187 11.28 -1.29 23.86
N GLU A 188 11.49 -1.71 22.61
CA GLU A 188 11.54 -3.11 22.22
C GLU A 188 12.66 -3.35 21.20
N ALA A 189 13.42 -4.43 21.37
CA ALA A 189 14.31 -4.94 20.33
C ALA A 189 13.48 -5.76 19.33
N GLN A 190 13.60 -5.46 18.05
CA GLN A 190 12.77 -6.00 16.98
C GLN A 190 13.64 -6.66 15.90
N SER A 191 13.12 -7.76 15.36
CA SER A 191 13.58 -8.37 14.11
C SER A 191 12.34 -8.63 13.27
N SER A 192 12.28 -8.09 12.06
CA SER A 192 11.06 -8.13 11.25
C SER A 192 11.36 -7.96 9.75
N SER A 193 10.34 -7.95 8.91
CA SER A 193 10.44 -7.56 7.48
C SER A 193 10.49 -6.04 7.28
N GLY A 194 10.89 -5.30 8.32
CA GLY A 194 10.83 -3.84 8.41
C GLY A 194 9.55 -3.33 9.05
N LEU A 195 9.38 -2.01 9.01
CA LEU A 195 8.15 -1.31 9.40
C LEU A 195 7.84 -0.23 8.39
N ILE A 196 6.59 0.22 8.39
CA ILE A 196 6.20 1.46 7.73
C ILE A 196 5.66 2.45 8.76
N VAL A 197 5.75 3.73 8.44
CA VAL A 197 4.97 4.79 9.08
C VAL A 197 4.11 5.42 7.99
N ALA A 198 2.79 5.39 8.15
CA ALA A 198 1.84 5.83 7.13
C ALA A 198 0.99 7.02 7.60
N SER A 199 0.74 7.96 6.69
CA SER A 199 -0.18 9.08 6.90
C SER A 199 -1.63 8.66 6.62
N GLY A 200 -2.59 9.56 6.78
CA GLY A 200 -3.95 9.33 6.32
C GLY A 200 -4.11 9.16 4.80
N THR A 201 -3.21 9.69 3.98
CA THR A 201 -3.21 9.40 2.53
C THR A 201 -2.69 7.98 2.28
N GLY A 202 -1.66 7.55 3.01
CA GLY A 202 -1.11 6.18 2.94
C GLY A 202 -2.01 5.12 3.56
N ALA A 203 -3.00 5.51 4.38
CA ALA A 203 -3.93 4.61 5.06
C ALA A 203 -4.74 3.74 4.08
N THR A 204 -4.93 4.15 2.83
CA THR A 204 -5.63 3.36 1.80
C THR A 204 -4.71 2.44 0.99
N GLY A 205 -3.40 2.52 1.19
CA GLY A 205 -2.37 1.80 0.43
C GLY A 205 -1.76 0.62 1.18
N TRP A 206 -0.44 0.66 1.38
CA TRP A 206 0.29 -0.43 2.04
C TRP A 206 -0.19 -0.66 3.47
N ALA A 207 -0.48 0.42 4.21
CA ALA A 207 -1.00 0.36 5.57
C ALA A 207 -2.33 -0.40 5.65
N LEU A 208 -3.26 -0.20 4.70
CA LEU A 208 -4.52 -0.95 4.65
C LEU A 208 -4.27 -2.46 4.54
N SER A 209 -3.31 -2.85 3.69
CA SER A 209 -2.98 -4.26 3.48
C SER A 209 -2.39 -4.89 4.75
N ILE A 210 -1.48 -4.18 5.44
CA ILE A 210 -0.91 -4.65 6.71
C ILE A 210 -1.99 -4.72 7.78
N GLY A 211 -2.83 -3.68 7.90
CA GLY A 211 -3.93 -3.65 8.87
C GLY A 211 -4.90 -4.81 8.70
N ARG A 212 -5.29 -5.12 7.45
CA ARG A 212 -6.14 -6.29 7.13
C ARG A 212 -5.49 -7.62 7.50
N ALA A 213 -4.19 -7.78 7.23
CA ALA A 213 -3.48 -9.01 7.51
C ALA A 213 -3.25 -9.24 9.02
N THR A 214 -3.06 -8.16 9.79
CA THR A 214 -2.70 -8.19 11.22
C THR A 214 -3.88 -7.97 12.16
N GLY A 215 -5.03 -7.54 11.64
CA GLY A 215 -6.19 -7.11 12.44
C GLY A 215 -6.03 -5.72 13.07
N VAL A 216 -4.94 -5.00 12.78
CA VAL A 216 -4.73 -3.63 13.24
C VAL A 216 -5.63 -2.68 12.44
N THR A 217 -6.42 -1.88 13.15
CA THR A 217 -7.26 -0.84 12.52
C THR A 217 -6.40 0.37 12.19
N VAL A 218 -6.38 0.76 10.91
CA VAL A 218 -5.73 1.98 10.43
C VAL A 218 -6.84 2.98 10.11
N ASP A 219 -7.13 3.86 11.06
CA ASP A 219 -8.15 4.91 10.94
C ASP A 219 -7.46 6.28 11.00
N LEU A 220 -7.16 6.80 9.81
CA LEU A 220 -6.52 8.09 9.61
C LEU A 220 -7.16 8.79 8.42
N ARG A 221 -7.63 10.03 8.61
CA ARG A 221 -8.10 10.85 7.50
C ARG A 221 -6.93 11.50 6.77
N PRO A 222 -7.01 11.74 5.45
CA PRO A 222 -5.89 12.32 4.70
C PRO A 222 -5.40 13.70 5.16
N ASP A 223 -6.27 14.49 5.79
CA ASP A 223 -5.99 15.82 6.32
C ASP A 223 -5.71 15.83 7.83
N GLU A 224 -5.82 14.69 8.49
CA GLU A 224 -5.60 14.56 9.92
C GLU A 224 -4.11 14.65 10.24
N PRO A 225 -3.69 15.49 11.20
CA PRO A 225 -2.27 15.67 11.56
C PRO A 225 -1.75 14.51 12.42
N ALA A 226 -1.89 13.29 11.90
CA ALA A 226 -1.47 12.06 12.55
C ALA A 226 -0.88 11.08 11.53
N ALA A 227 -0.06 10.18 12.05
CA ALA A 227 0.49 9.04 11.32
C ALA A 227 0.39 7.79 12.19
N MET A 228 0.60 6.61 11.59
CA MET A 228 0.60 5.34 12.32
C MET A 228 1.76 4.48 11.84
N PHE A 229 2.55 3.96 12.76
CA PHE A 229 3.55 2.96 12.43
C PHE A 229 2.98 1.56 12.53
N LEU A 230 3.46 0.69 11.65
CA LEU A 230 3.04 -0.69 11.49
C LEU A 230 4.28 -1.54 11.21
N VAL A 231 4.63 -2.43 12.14
CA VAL A 231 5.70 -3.41 11.97
C VAL A 231 5.22 -4.55 11.10
N ARG A 232 6.04 -4.97 10.14
CA ARG A 232 5.74 -6.05 9.20
C ARG A 232 6.39 -7.34 9.66
N GLU A 233 5.59 -8.39 9.87
CA GLU A 233 6.06 -9.76 10.18
C GLU A 233 7.09 -9.78 11.34
N PRO A 234 6.74 -9.27 12.53
CA PRO A 234 7.65 -9.27 13.68
C PRO A 234 7.97 -10.70 14.13
N TRP A 235 9.25 -10.98 14.37
CA TRP A 235 9.74 -12.31 14.72
C TRP A 235 9.93 -12.47 16.23
N PRO A 236 9.22 -13.41 16.89
CA PRO A 236 9.41 -13.68 18.30
C PRO A 236 10.68 -14.50 18.54
N SER A 237 11.59 -14.01 19.38
CA SER A 237 12.78 -14.76 19.79
C SER A 237 13.15 -14.49 21.24
N ARG A 238 14.20 -15.14 21.75
CA ARG A 238 14.75 -14.82 23.08
C ARG A 238 15.30 -13.39 23.18
N ALA A 239 15.66 -12.78 22.05
CA ALA A 239 16.28 -11.47 22.00
C ALA A 239 15.38 -10.37 21.39
N THR A 240 14.23 -10.74 20.84
CA THR A 240 13.32 -9.81 20.12
C THR A 240 11.88 -10.01 20.52
N GLY A 241 11.18 -8.88 20.68
CA GLY A 241 9.77 -8.84 21.04
C GLY A 241 8.85 -8.62 19.84
N THR A 242 7.56 -8.80 20.10
CA THR A 242 6.46 -8.56 19.16
C THR A 242 5.31 -7.81 19.84
N GLY A 243 5.63 -7.04 20.89
CA GLY A 243 4.65 -6.31 21.70
C GLY A 243 4.47 -4.84 21.27
N LEU A 244 5.44 -4.27 20.55
CA LEU A 244 5.38 -2.92 20.01
C LEU A 244 5.32 -2.97 18.48
N VAL A 245 4.17 -3.39 17.95
CA VAL A 245 3.99 -3.68 16.50
C VAL A 245 3.20 -2.62 15.76
N SER A 246 2.51 -1.74 16.48
CA SER A 246 1.86 -0.56 15.90
C SER A 246 1.69 0.53 16.94
N GLY A 247 1.48 1.75 16.47
CA GLY A 247 1.21 2.90 17.31
C GLY A 247 0.96 4.15 16.48
N ARG A 248 0.16 5.05 17.05
CA ARG A 248 -0.23 6.32 16.44
C ARG A 248 0.74 7.42 16.88
N LEU A 249 1.08 8.31 15.95
CA LEU A 249 1.91 9.50 16.14
C LEU A 249 1.04 10.73 15.90
N GLU A 250 0.97 11.63 16.88
CA GLU A 250 0.19 12.87 16.80
C GLU A 250 0.85 14.00 17.62
N GLY A 251 0.59 15.25 17.23
CA GLY A 251 1.23 16.41 17.88
C GLY A 251 2.76 16.34 17.78
N GLU A 252 3.44 16.43 18.93
CA GLU A 252 4.90 16.38 19.02
C GLU A 252 5.46 14.95 19.23
N ASP A 253 4.59 13.92 19.18
CA ASP A 253 5.02 12.52 19.32
C ASP A 253 5.92 12.10 18.14
N SER A 254 6.87 11.23 18.45
CA SER A 254 7.76 10.65 17.45
C SER A 254 8.08 9.20 17.75
N LEU A 255 8.33 8.45 16.68
CA LEU A 255 8.88 7.10 16.72
C LEU A 255 10.40 7.20 16.62
N LEU A 256 11.11 6.62 17.59
CA LEU A 256 12.56 6.51 17.54
C LEU A 256 12.96 5.09 17.16
N ILE A 257 13.83 4.97 16.17
CA ILE A 257 14.32 3.70 15.65
C ILE A 257 15.85 3.77 15.65
N VAL A 258 16.51 2.83 16.34
CA VAL A 258 17.97 2.69 16.30
C VAL A 258 18.31 1.45 15.51
N SER A 259 19.07 1.62 14.42
CA SER A 259 19.44 0.51 13.54
C SER A 259 20.36 -0.49 14.24
N ARG A 260 20.06 -1.77 14.06
CA ARG A 260 20.92 -2.90 14.39
C ARG A 260 21.16 -3.77 13.16
N MET A 261 21.21 -3.14 11.99
CA MET A 261 21.53 -3.79 10.71
C MET A 261 22.99 -3.51 10.36
N ASN A 262 23.81 -4.56 10.28
CA ASN A 262 25.22 -4.40 9.91
C ASN A 262 25.38 -3.85 8.49
N GLU A 263 24.53 -4.32 7.57
CA GLU A 263 24.55 -3.96 6.16
C GLU A 263 23.12 -3.85 5.63
N GLY A 264 22.96 -3.13 4.52
CA GLY A 264 21.71 -3.08 3.76
C GLY A 264 20.52 -2.40 4.44
N GLY A 265 20.71 -1.75 5.60
CA GLY A 265 19.68 -0.97 6.26
C GLY A 265 19.31 0.29 5.48
N VAL A 266 18.03 0.51 5.23
CA VAL A 266 17.51 1.60 4.39
C VAL A 266 16.25 2.23 4.94
N VAL A 267 16.09 3.51 4.59
CA VAL A 267 14.85 4.26 4.77
C VAL A 267 14.48 4.88 3.43
N PHE A 268 13.27 4.66 2.93
CA PHE A 268 12.77 5.32 1.72
C PHE A 268 11.31 5.71 1.88
N ALA A 269 10.85 6.64 1.05
CA ALA A 269 9.50 7.19 1.11
C ALA A 269 8.74 6.93 -0.20
N ASP A 270 7.46 6.64 -0.11
CA ASP A 270 6.51 6.53 -1.23
C ASP A 270 6.96 5.61 -2.38
N GLY A 271 7.75 4.58 -2.08
CA GLY A 271 8.32 3.66 -3.08
C GLY A 271 9.41 4.25 -3.97
N MET A 272 9.99 5.39 -3.61
CA MET A 272 11.17 5.97 -4.29
C MET A 272 12.46 5.39 -3.71
N GLU A 273 12.76 4.12 -4.02
CA GLU A 273 13.94 3.41 -3.48
C GLU A 273 15.29 4.02 -3.89
N GLY A 274 15.35 4.72 -5.02
CA GLY A 274 16.57 5.42 -5.46
C GLY A 274 16.92 6.64 -4.61
N ASP A 275 15.91 7.28 -4.00
CA ASP A 275 16.08 8.40 -3.08
C ASP A 275 15.81 7.94 -1.64
N ARG A 276 16.84 7.31 -1.07
CA ARG A 276 16.83 6.63 0.22
C ARG A 276 17.91 7.19 1.14
N LEU A 277 17.71 7.01 2.44
CA LEU A 277 18.75 7.20 3.44
C LEU A 277 19.40 5.86 3.77
N ASP A 278 20.72 5.86 3.91
CA ASP A 278 21.45 4.71 4.45
C ASP A 278 21.24 4.66 5.97
N PHE A 279 20.73 3.52 6.44
CA PHE A 279 20.36 3.28 7.83
C PHE A 279 21.19 2.14 8.44
N ALA A 280 22.51 2.32 8.34
CA ALA A 280 23.52 1.43 8.87
C ALA A 280 23.49 1.32 10.41
N TRP A 281 24.19 0.32 10.95
CA TRP A 281 24.26 0.02 12.37
C TRP A 281 24.53 1.27 13.22
N GLY A 282 23.76 1.42 14.31
CA GLY A 282 23.94 2.48 15.29
C GLY A 282 23.31 3.82 14.91
N ARG A 283 22.89 4.02 13.65
CA ARG A 283 22.15 5.23 13.24
C ARG A 283 20.80 5.30 13.93
N THR A 284 20.40 6.52 14.28
CA THR A 284 19.09 6.81 14.87
C THR A 284 18.21 7.53 13.85
N LEU A 285 17.00 7.02 13.65
CA LEU A 285 15.96 7.63 12.85
C LEU A 285 14.83 8.09 13.77
N ARG A 286 14.43 9.36 13.62
CA ARG A 286 13.22 9.92 14.21
C ARG A 286 12.16 10.07 13.13
N VAL A 287 10.99 9.48 13.35
CA VAL A 287 9.84 9.63 12.45
C VAL A 287 8.71 10.37 13.17
N SER A 288 8.13 11.37 12.52
CA SER A 288 7.09 12.25 13.07
C SER A 288 6.16 12.77 11.97
N VAL A 289 5.06 13.41 12.36
CA VAL A 289 4.22 14.16 11.42
C VAL A 289 5.00 15.37 10.91
N ALA A 290 5.03 15.58 9.61
CA ALA A 290 5.74 16.70 9.00
C ALA A 290 4.99 18.02 9.20
N ARG A 291 5.74 19.13 9.27
CA ARG A 291 5.16 20.48 9.19
C ARG A 291 4.73 20.83 7.76
N GLN A 292 5.43 20.27 6.78
CA GLN A 292 5.09 20.35 5.37
C GLN A 292 3.81 19.56 5.08
N HIS A 293 3.03 20.09 4.15
CA HIS A 293 1.82 19.45 3.65
C HIS A 293 1.86 19.47 2.13
N LEU A 294 1.26 18.46 1.51
CA LEU A 294 0.93 18.54 0.10
C LEU A 294 -0.27 19.48 -0.08
N HIS A 295 -0.17 20.42 -1.02
CA HIS A 295 -1.30 21.22 -1.47
C HIS A 295 -1.98 20.51 -2.64
N PHE A 296 -2.91 19.62 -2.31
CA PHE A 296 -3.60 18.77 -3.27
C PHE A 296 -4.82 19.48 -3.84
N VAL A 297 -5.05 19.39 -5.16
CA VAL A 297 -6.25 19.91 -5.81
C VAL A 297 -7.29 18.78 -5.89
N PRO A 298 -8.33 18.77 -5.03
CA PRO A 298 -9.28 17.68 -4.97
C PRO A 298 -10.20 17.63 -6.20
N GLY A 299 -10.73 16.44 -6.49
CA GLY A 299 -11.78 16.24 -7.49
C GLY A 299 -13.15 16.78 -7.05
N GLY A 300 -13.97 17.19 -8.00
CA GLY A 300 -15.33 17.65 -7.77
C GLY A 300 -16.38 16.52 -7.76
N ASN A 301 -16.54 15.86 -6.62
CA ASN A 301 -17.81 15.76 -5.88
C ASN A 301 -17.41 15.53 -4.40
N PRO A 302 -18.06 16.14 -3.40
CA PRO A 302 -17.78 15.83 -2.01
C PRO A 302 -17.94 14.33 -1.81
N LEU A 303 -16.93 13.66 -1.25
CA LEU A 303 -17.14 12.31 -0.73
C LEU A 303 -18.36 12.38 0.21
N PRO A 304 -19.39 11.53 0.05
CA PRO A 304 -20.40 11.42 1.09
C PRO A 304 -19.66 11.15 2.40
N GLU A 305 -19.96 11.92 3.44
CA GLU A 305 -19.46 11.66 4.78
C GLU A 305 -19.58 10.16 5.05
N PRO A 306 -18.58 9.53 5.70
CA PRO A 306 -18.78 8.18 6.21
C PRO A 306 -20.05 8.26 7.05
N GLN A 307 -21.11 7.56 6.61
CA GLN A 307 -22.37 7.52 7.32
C GLN A 307 -22.03 7.09 8.74
N ARG A 308 -22.07 8.05 9.67
CA ARG A 308 -22.02 7.75 11.09
C ARG A 308 -23.14 6.75 11.28
N SER A 309 -22.79 5.53 11.68
CA SER A 309 -23.75 4.54 12.07
C SER A 309 -24.68 5.20 13.07
N VAL A 310 -25.94 5.36 12.67
CA VAL A 310 -27.00 5.73 13.60
C VAL A 310 -26.93 4.67 14.70
N PRO A 311 -26.70 5.05 15.97
CA PRO A 311 -26.71 4.06 17.02
C PRO A 311 -28.10 3.45 17.04
N THR A 312 -28.18 2.17 16.71
CA THR A 312 -29.37 1.37 16.96
C THR A 312 -29.66 1.49 18.44
N ARG A 313 -30.70 2.26 18.78
CA ARG A 313 -31.25 2.31 20.13
C ARG A 313 -31.52 0.87 20.56
N ARG A 314 -30.71 0.35 21.48
CA ARG A 314 -31.10 -0.82 22.26
C ARG A 314 -32.43 -0.49 22.95
N PRO A 315 -33.45 -1.35 22.89
CA PRO A 315 -34.60 -1.18 23.75
C PRO A 315 -34.10 -1.32 25.21
N SER A 316 -34.33 -0.30 26.02
CA SER A 316 -34.12 -0.40 27.47
C SER A 316 -35.15 -1.39 28.05
N PRO A 317 -34.77 -2.23 29.01
CA PRO A 317 -35.70 -3.14 29.65
C PRO A 317 -36.73 -2.35 30.46
N ALA A 318 -38.01 -2.68 30.26
CA ALA A 318 -39.12 -2.11 31.00
C ALA A 318 -38.93 -2.39 32.50
N SER A 319 -38.64 -1.34 33.26
CA SER A 319 -38.71 -1.34 34.72
C SER A 319 -40.17 -1.44 35.14
N GLY A 320 -40.54 -2.60 35.68
CA GLY A 320 -41.83 -2.79 36.32
C GLY A 320 -41.99 -1.85 37.53
N ARG A 321 -43.04 -1.05 37.49
CA ARG A 321 -43.66 -0.43 38.67
C ARG A 321 -45.17 -0.66 38.58
N SER A 322 -45.66 -1.63 39.34
CA SER A 322 -46.99 -1.57 39.97
C SER A 322 -46.86 -0.64 41.19
N PRO A 323 -47.91 0.10 41.64
CA PRO A 323 -49.24 -0.47 41.90
C PRO A 323 -50.43 0.46 41.62
N GLU A 324 -51.61 -0.10 41.37
CA GLU A 324 -52.82 0.42 42.01
C GLU A 324 -53.94 -0.61 42.10
N ARG A 325 -54.75 -0.40 43.14
CA ARG A 325 -55.59 -1.31 43.89
C ARG A 325 -57.01 -1.24 43.33
N ARG A 326 -57.68 -2.38 43.09
CA ARG A 326 -59.15 -2.47 43.22
C ARG A 326 -59.61 -3.92 43.44
N GLU A 327 -59.77 -4.25 44.72
CA GLU A 327 -60.91 -4.94 45.32
C GLU A 327 -61.94 -5.59 44.35
N THR A 328 -62.12 -6.92 44.43
CA THR A 328 -63.19 -7.54 45.23
C THR A 328 -63.31 -9.06 45.02
N ARG A 329 -63.65 -9.73 46.14
CA ARG A 329 -64.46 -10.96 46.29
C ARG A 329 -63.82 -12.36 46.15
N ARG A 330 -63.66 -12.96 47.34
CA ARG A 330 -64.28 -14.22 47.82
C ARG A 330 -63.97 -15.52 47.04
N ASN A 331 -63.15 -16.39 47.63
CA ASN A 331 -63.56 -17.55 48.46
C ASN A 331 -62.41 -18.57 48.58
N THR A 332 -62.11 -18.97 49.81
CA THR A 332 -61.31 -20.12 50.26
C THR A 332 -62.16 -21.41 50.23
N PRO A 333 -61.63 -22.61 50.60
CA PRO A 333 -60.51 -23.46 50.11
C PRO A 333 -61.09 -24.89 49.81
N PRO A 334 -60.45 -26.09 49.96
CA PRO A 334 -59.08 -26.49 50.35
C PRO A 334 -58.46 -27.74 49.63
N THR A 335 -57.37 -28.24 50.22
CA THR A 335 -56.86 -29.64 50.28
C THR A 335 -55.96 -30.24 49.18
N SER A 336 -54.70 -30.51 49.54
CA SER A 336 -53.86 -31.67 49.10
C SER A 336 -54.37 -32.98 49.75
N PRO A 337 -53.76 -34.20 49.62
CA PRO A 337 -52.51 -34.64 48.95
C PRO A 337 -52.56 -36.04 48.24
N ALA A 338 -51.37 -36.54 47.83
CA ALA A 338 -50.96 -37.96 47.66
C ALA A 338 -51.16 -38.71 46.31
N GLY A 339 -50.08 -39.34 45.82
CA GLY A 339 -50.06 -40.34 44.71
C GLY A 339 -50.43 -41.76 45.17
N PRO A 340 -49.89 -42.89 44.62
CA PRO A 340 -49.11 -43.15 43.40
C PRO A 340 -49.56 -44.42 42.58
N ALA A 341 -48.76 -44.79 41.56
CA ALA A 341 -48.48 -46.14 41.01
C ALA A 341 -49.39 -46.83 39.94
N GLY A 342 -48.70 -47.50 38.99
CA GLY A 342 -49.20 -48.61 38.15
C GLY A 342 -49.13 -48.37 36.64
N ALA A 343 -48.07 -48.81 35.93
CA ALA A 343 -48.05 -50.00 35.02
C ALA A 343 -48.70 -49.73 33.63
N VAL A 344 -48.28 -50.20 32.44
CA VAL A 344 -47.20 -51.01 31.85
C VAL A 344 -47.20 -50.72 30.31
N ARG A 345 -46.02 -50.89 29.66
CA ARG A 345 -45.58 -50.94 28.22
C ARG A 345 -46.59 -51.37 27.09
N PRO A 346 -46.30 -51.23 25.75
CA PRO A 346 -44.98 -51.29 25.09
C PRO A 346 -44.66 -50.44 23.83
N ALA A 347 -43.34 -50.32 23.61
CA ALA A 347 -42.54 -50.32 22.37
C ALA A 347 -43.10 -49.82 21.02
N GLN A 348 -42.44 -48.81 20.45
CA GLN A 348 -42.16 -48.75 19.01
C GLN A 348 -40.71 -48.30 18.74
N ARG A 349 -39.96 -49.20 18.07
CA ARG A 349 -38.68 -48.93 17.41
C ARG A 349 -38.95 -48.05 16.19
N VAL A 350 -38.29 -46.89 16.10
CA VAL A 350 -38.12 -46.19 14.82
C VAL A 350 -36.72 -46.48 14.30
N ARG A 351 -36.64 -47.23 13.20
CA ARG A 351 -35.45 -47.39 12.37
C ARG A 351 -35.15 -46.06 11.68
N SER A 352 -33.97 -45.49 11.86
CA SER A 352 -33.50 -44.38 11.03
C SER A 352 -33.09 -44.91 9.64
N ALA A 353 -33.89 -44.62 8.62
CA ALA A 353 -33.51 -44.82 7.23
C ALA A 353 -32.53 -43.70 6.82
N ALA A 354 -31.27 -44.06 6.54
CA ALA A 354 -30.31 -43.15 5.93
C ALA A 354 -30.71 -42.87 4.47
N SER A 355 -30.87 -41.60 4.12
CA SER A 355 -31.30 -41.14 2.79
C SER A 355 -30.21 -41.33 1.73
N PRO A 356 -30.57 -41.63 0.45
CA PRO A 356 -29.62 -41.97 -0.63
C PRO A 356 -28.77 -40.80 -1.15
N ARG A 357 -28.85 -39.60 -0.55
CA ARG A 357 -28.07 -38.43 -0.99
C ARG A 357 -26.59 -38.46 -0.57
N ARG A 358 -26.20 -39.20 0.48
CA ARG A 358 -24.78 -39.24 0.94
C ARG A 358 -23.84 -40.11 0.10
N ARG A 359 -24.35 -41.07 -0.69
CA ARG A 359 -23.50 -41.94 -1.54
C ARG A 359 -23.06 -41.29 -2.86
N ARG A 360 -23.77 -40.24 -3.33
CA ARG A 360 -23.44 -39.54 -4.58
C ARG A 360 -22.26 -38.58 -4.43
N TRP A 361 -22.15 -37.90 -3.28
CA TRP A 361 -21.05 -36.97 -2.99
C TRP A 361 -19.71 -37.68 -2.75
N GLY A 362 -19.71 -38.87 -2.14
CA GLY A 362 -18.50 -39.65 -1.94
C GLY A 362 -17.85 -40.12 -3.25
N ARG A 363 -18.64 -40.45 -4.28
CA ARG A 363 -18.13 -40.87 -5.59
C ARG A 363 -17.55 -39.70 -6.40
N ILE A 364 -18.11 -38.50 -6.26
CA ILE A 364 -17.60 -37.28 -6.92
C ILE A 364 -16.29 -36.82 -6.28
N ALA A 365 -16.18 -36.90 -4.95
CA ALA A 365 -14.95 -36.55 -4.23
C ALA A 365 -13.77 -37.49 -4.58
N VAL A 366 -14.02 -38.79 -4.73
CA VAL A 366 -12.98 -39.76 -5.13
C VAL A 366 -12.56 -39.55 -6.60
N ALA A 367 -13.50 -39.25 -7.50
CA ALA A 367 -13.17 -38.96 -8.90
C ALA A 367 -12.33 -37.67 -9.06
N LEU A 368 -12.61 -36.62 -8.28
CA LEU A 368 -11.81 -35.39 -8.28
C LEU A 368 -10.41 -35.59 -7.71
N LEU A 369 -10.24 -36.46 -6.71
CA LEU A 369 -8.93 -36.80 -6.15
C LEU A 369 -8.08 -37.60 -7.15
N ILE A 370 -8.68 -38.51 -7.91
CA ILE A 370 -7.99 -39.28 -8.95
C ILE A 370 -7.56 -38.37 -10.12
N LEU A 371 -8.40 -37.41 -10.52
CA LEU A 371 -8.06 -36.42 -11.56
C LEU A 371 -6.96 -35.44 -11.13
N ALA A 372 -6.90 -35.07 -9.84
CA ALA A 372 -5.86 -34.18 -9.31
C ALA A 372 -4.49 -34.86 -9.19
N LEU A 373 -4.43 -36.19 -9.10
CA LEU A 373 -3.20 -36.97 -8.97
C LEU A 373 -2.63 -37.47 -10.31
N LEU A 374 -3.42 -37.43 -11.39
CA LEU A 374 -3.00 -37.82 -12.74
C LEU A 374 -1.71 -37.12 -13.25
N PRO A 375 -1.51 -35.80 -13.05
CA PRO A 375 -0.28 -35.13 -13.52
C PRO A 375 0.98 -35.56 -12.75
N TYR A 376 0.84 -36.07 -11.52
CA TYR A 376 1.98 -36.59 -10.74
C TYR A 376 2.36 -38.03 -11.14
N ALA A 377 1.41 -38.83 -11.62
CA ALA A 377 1.70 -40.17 -12.15
C ALA A 377 2.39 -40.14 -13.52
N CYS A 378 2.10 -39.14 -14.36
CA CYS A 378 2.77 -38.97 -15.66
C CYS A 378 4.23 -38.48 -15.55
N ALA A 379 4.59 -37.78 -14.46
CA ALA A 379 5.95 -37.29 -14.24
C ALA A 379 6.95 -38.40 -13.82
N LEU A 380 6.46 -39.59 -13.45
CA LEU A 380 7.29 -40.75 -13.04
C LEU A 380 7.53 -41.77 -14.18
N LEU A 381 6.95 -41.56 -15.37
CA LEU A 381 7.01 -42.51 -16.49
C LEU A 381 7.76 -41.98 -17.73
N ILE A 382 8.38 -40.81 -17.65
CA ILE A 382 9.16 -40.23 -18.76
C ILE A 382 10.57 -39.88 -18.28
N SER A 383 11.43 -40.89 -18.19
CA SER A 383 12.89 -40.71 -18.18
C SER A 383 13.40 -40.81 -19.62
N PRO A 384 14.13 -39.83 -20.17
CA PRO A 384 14.85 -40.01 -21.42
C PRO A 384 16.15 -40.82 -21.18
N PRO A 385 16.66 -41.54 -22.20
CA PRO A 385 17.83 -42.40 -22.08
C PRO A 385 19.13 -41.59 -21.97
N SER A 386 20.08 -42.20 -21.29
CA SER A 386 21.47 -41.76 -21.13
C SER A 386 22.22 -41.78 -22.45
N ASP A 387 22.79 -40.64 -22.86
CA ASP A 387 23.88 -40.58 -23.83
C ASP A 387 24.99 -39.65 -23.32
N THR A 388 26.15 -40.23 -23.08
CA THR A 388 27.43 -39.56 -22.81
C THR A 388 27.99 -38.90 -24.06
N PRO A 389 28.62 -37.72 -23.95
CA PRO A 389 29.73 -37.35 -24.82
C PRO A 389 31.06 -37.22 -24.06
N ALA A 390 32.11 -37.45 -24.84
CA ALA A 390 33.50 -37.68 -24.46
C ALA A 390 34.20 -36.52 -23.72
N ALA A 391 35.28 -36.91 -23.04
CA ALA A 391 36.20 -36.09 -22.27
C ALA A 391 36.80 -34.90 -23.02
N LEU A 392 36.87 -33.75 -22.34
CA LEU A 392 37.78 -32.64 -22.63
C LEU A 392 38.64 -32.38 -21.38
N ALA A 393 39.95 -32.29 -21.62
CA ALA A 393 41.02 -32.20 -20.64
C ALA A 393 41.01 -30.90 -19.80
N PRO A 394 41.61 -30.90 -18.58
CA PRO A 394 41.58 -29.75 -17.69
C PRO A 394 42.57 -28.63 -18.08
N TRP A 395 42.12 -27.39 -17.99
CA TRP A 395 42.92 -26.17 -18.08
C TRP A 395 43.70 -25.95 -16.77
N PRO A 396 45.00 -25.56 -16.78
CA PRO A 396 45.79 -25.45 -15.57
C PRO A 396 45.40 -24.24 -14.70
N ALA A 397 45.48 -24.45 -13.38
CA ALA A 397 45.29 -23.43 -12.35
C ALA A 397 46.46 -22.43 -12.34
N ALA A 398 46.14 -21.14 -12.31
CA ALA A 398 47.11 -20.07 -12.05
C ALA A 398 47.24 -19.85 -10.54
N GLN A 399 48.47 -20.02 -10.03
CA GLN A 399 48.90 -19.52 -8.72
C GLN A 399 49.14 -18.00 -8.78
N PRO A 400 49.00 -17.27 -7.65
CA PRO A 400 49.38 -15.86 -7.59
C PRO A 400 50.88 -15.71 -7.24
N ASP A 401 51.56 -14.75 -7.87
CA ASP A 401 52.87 -14.25 -7.42
C ASP A 401 52.82 -12.71 -7.27
N PRO A 402 53.54 -12.13 -6.29
CA PRO A 402 53.33 -10.77 -5.83
C PRO A 402 54.24 -9.75 -6.52
N ALA A 403 53.85 -8.49 -6.39
CA ALA A 403 54.63 -7.28 -6.63
C ALA A 403 54.99 -6.92 -8.09
N GLY A 404 54.60 -5.70 -8.50
CA GLY A 404 55.26 -5.00 -9.60
C GLY A 404 54.36 -4.06 -10.40
N LYS A 405 54.55 -2.77 -10.16
CA LYS A 405 54.16 -1.59 -10.97
C LYS A 405 54.27 -1.87 -12.51
N ILE A 406 53.59 -1.19 -13.44
CA ILE A 406 53.67 0.24 -13.81
C ILE A 406 52.51 0.57 -14.79
N ARG A 407 52.07 1.83 -14.72
CA ARG A 407 51.20 2.60 -15.64
C ARG A 407 51.41 2.35 -17.14
N GLN A 408 50.34 2.48 -17.92
CA GLN A 408 50.11 3.61 -18.83
C GLN A 408 48.61 3.79 -19.08
#